data_AF-A0A972IX47-F1
#
_entry.id   AF-A0A972IX47-F1
#
_cell.length_a   1.000
_cell.length_b   1.000
_cell.length_c   1.000
_cell.angle_alpha   90.00
_cell.angle_beta   90.00
_cell.angle_gamma   90.00
#
_symmetry.space_group_name_H-M   'P 1'
#
loop_
_entity.id
_entity.type
_entity.pdbx_description
1 polymer ?
#
loop_
_entity_poly.entity_id
_entity_poly.type
_entity_poly.pdbx_seq_one_letter_code
_entity_poly.pdbx_strand_id
1 'polypeptide(L)'
;GETFGYNMAMLISFILAGMLMTAWVHHLTKSIAAGVVAGTIYACLPYWQMHFLAGHLNLCGTQWIPLFFRGWFELIRPEQDTQPKRSAVFAALGLGLTALTSQYYFFMMVFTAALIGLIFCLSQRCRLLKNRTFWTGLLRFVILAIPLVALAEIPFLMLAGQGGMPDRSWYSASMYSAGLTDFFLPATNHFLWKDLVGQHFNRDLWIEATLYVGIFALALAVYGFIKRNNSQKTLWTILLTGTICALILAFGTDLHWNGEQVRVQLPAFLQTQFGADKTPVPLPGLLLFKYFPFFAKQRALMRFGLFALLFVACGAGIGYNRLIENRSLQQVKVVFLVVTGLLVLDFFPSLQKPMAIIQPRAVDNWLATQPADGALMRLPFELNDDQYGTYLTLYNEKPFIGGFFNAFPPSQYLHIHDTMSGFPSQESLKLAEKLNMTYIELETAEMIRSNFAIQPEEIEKRLEAFNLEKIYQDEEVIVYEIP
;
A
#
# COMPACT_ATOMS: atom_id res chain seq x y z
N GLY A 1 -17.39 10.95 14.58
CA GLY A 1 -17.23 9.50 14.61
C GLY A 1 -16.02 9.09 13.78
N GLU A 2 -15.46 7.96 14.14
CA GLU A 2 -14.45 7.16 13.44
C GLU A 2 -14.71 7.03 11.93
N THR A 3 -15.96 6.74 11.52
CA THR A 3 -16.33 6.62 10.09
C THR A 3 -16.09 7.94 9.32
N PHE A 4 -16.48 9.07 9.91
CA PHE A 4 -16.20 10.39 9.31
C PHE A 4 -14.70 10.68 9.28
N GLY A 5 -13.98 10.38 10.36
CA GLY A 5 -12.53 10.57 10.43
C GLY A 5 -11.79 9.77 9.36
N TYR A 6 -12.15 8.50 9.17
CA TYR A 6 -11.63 7.64 8.12
C TYR A 6 -11.89 8.22 6.73
N ASN A 7 -13.16 8.53 6.42
CA ASN A 7 -13.53 9.06 5.10
C ASN A 7 -12.85 10.41 4.80
N MET A 8 -12.74 11.29 5.79
CA MET A 8 -12.05 12.57 5.64
C MET A 8 -10.54 12.39 5.48
N ALA A 9 -9.91 11.46 6.20
CA ALA A 9 -8.49 11.16 6.03
C ALA A 9 -8.20 10.68 4.60
N MET A 10 -9.04 9.80 4.07
CA MET A 10 -8.94 9.31 2.69
C MET A 10 -9.17 10.43 1.68
N LEU A 11 -10.22 11.24 1.85
CA LEU A 11 -10.52 12.38 0.98
C LEU A 11 -9.38 13.41 0.98
N ILE A 12 -8.83 13.74 2.16
CA ILE A 12 -7.73 14.69 2.29
C ILE A 12 -6.46 14.14 1.65
N SER A 13 -6.19 12.83 1.75
CA SER A 13 -4.96 12.22 1.20
C SER A 13 -4.82 12.45 -0.31
N PHE A 14 -5.86 12.20 -1.12
CA PHE A 14 -5.72 12.34 -2.57
C PHE A 14 -5.72 13.81 -3.01
N ILE A 15 -6.47 14.68 -2.32
CA ILE A 15 -6.44 16.13 -2.55
C ILE A 15 -5.03 16.68 -2.31
N LEU A 16 -4.43 16.34 -1.14
CA LEU A 16 -3.08 16.78 -0.81
C LEU A 16 -2.04 16.19 -1.76
N ALA A 17 -2.19 14.93 -2.19
CA ALA A 17 -1.31 14.30 -3.17
C ALA A 17 -1.29 15.09 -4.49
N GLY A 18 -2.47 15.43 -5.01
CA GLY A 18 -2.60 16.27 -6.20
C GLY A 18 -1.99 17.66 -6.00
N MET A 19 -2.32 18.33 -4.90
CA MET A 19 -1.82 19.69 -4.60
C MET A 19 -0.30 19.74 -4.46
N LEU A 20 0.32 18.78 -3.75
CA LEU A 20 1.76 18.74 -3.54
C LEU A 20 2.51 18.38 -4.83
N MET A 21 1.96 17.49 -5.66
CA MET A 21 2.46 17.24 -7.01
C MET A 21 2.34 18.48 -7.90
N THR A 22 1.20 19.17 -7.87
CA THR A 22 1.00 20.44 -8.58
C THR A 22 2.02 21.49 -8.16
N ALA A 23 2.26 21.66 -6.86
CA ALA A 23 3.24 22.58 -6.34
C ALA A 23 4.67 22.23 -6.79
N TRP A 24 5.02 20.94 -6.82
CA TRP A 24 6.33 20.48 -7.28
C TRP A 24 6.54 20.75 -8.77
N VAL A 25 5.61 20.35 -9.64
CA VAL A 25 5.73 20.55 -11.08
C VAL A 25 5.60 22.02 -11.45
N HIS A 26 4.77 22.80 -10.76
CA HIS A 26 4.73 24.26 -10.90
C HIS A 26 6.09 24.87 -10.55
N HIS A 27 6.74 24.41 -9.47
CA HIS A 27 8.08 24.88 -9.11
C HIS A 27 9.11 24.61 -10.23
N LEU A 28 9.05 23.44 -10.87
CA LEU A 28 9.95 23.03 -11.96
C LEU A 28 9.68 23.76 -13.29
N THR A 29 8.42 24.03 -13.61
CA THR A 29 8.00 24.53 -14.94
C THR A 29 7.63 26.01 -14.96
N LYS A 30 7.35 26.60 -13.80
CA LYS A 30 6.71 27.92 -13.60
C LYS A 30 5.31 28.04 -14.21
N SER A 31 4.68 26.93 -14.58
CA SER A 31 3.33 26.89 -15.16
C SER A 31 2.36 26.22 -14.20
N ILE A 32 1.28 26.93 -13.83
CA ILE A 32 0.23 26.37 -12.97
C ILE A 32 -0.52 25.25 -13.70
N ALA A 33 -0.82 25.44 -14.98
CA ALA A 33 -1.53 24.44 -15.79
C ALA A 33 -0.75 23.12 -15.87
N ALA A 34 0.57 23.18 -16.06
CA ALA A 34 1.44 22.00 -16.03
C ALA A 34 1.43 21.30 -14.66
N GLY A 35 1.44 22.10 -13.58
CA GLY A 35 1.29 21.59 -12.23
C GLY A 35 -0.05 20.86 -12.02
N VAL A 36 -1.16 21.48 -12.42
CA VAL A 36 -2.50 20.89 -12.26
C VAL A 36 -2.61 19.58 -13.05
N VAL A 37 -2.13 19.53 -14.29
CA VAL A 37 -2.11 18.29 -15.09
C VAL A 37 -1.36 17.17 -14.38
N ALA A 38 -0.15 17.42 -13.86
CA ALA A 38 0.58 16.40 -13.09
C ALA A 38 -0.12 16.02 -11.78
N GLY A 39 -0.73 16.99 -11.10
CA GLY A 39 -1.50 16.78 -9.88
C GLY A 39 -2.71 15.90 -10.11
N THR A 40 -3.46 16.13 -11.19
CA THR A 40 -4.60 15.30 -11.60
C THR A 40 -4.14 13.87 -11.89
N ILE A 41 -3.05 13.68 -12.64
CA ILE A 41 -2.50 12.34 -12.91
C ILE A 41 -2.20 11.61 -11.61
N TYR A 42 -1.47 12.26 -10.70
CA TYR A 42 -1.03 11.63 -9.46
C TYR A 42 -2.18 11.35 -8.49
N ALA A 43 -3.13 12.29 -8.35
CA ALA A 43 -4.29 12.15 -7.47
C ALA A 43 -5.29 11.10 -7.96
N CYS A 44 -5.37 10.87 -9.28
CA CYS A 44 -6.31 9.94 -9.89
C CYS A 44 -5.68 8.57 -10.23
N LEU A 45 -4.44 8.29 -9.79
CA LEU A 45 -3.78 7.02 -10.09
C LEU A 45 -4.67 5.82 -9.71
N PRO A 46 -4.87 4.85 -10.62
CA PRO A 46 -5.66 3.67 -10.31
C PRO A 46 -5.09 2.86 -9.13
N TYR A 47 -3.78 2.90 -8.93
CA TYR A 47 -3.10 2.33 -7.76
C TYR A 47 -3.71 2.84 -6.43
N TRP A 48 -3.86 4.16 -6.29
CA TRP A 48 -4.47 4.75 -5.09
C TRP A 48 -5.94 4.34 -4.96
N GLN A 49 -6.68 4.35 -6.08
CA GLN A 49 -8.09 3.96 -6.08
C GLN A 49 -8.28 2.53 -5.56
N MET A 50 -7.43 1.57 -5.95
CA MET A 50 -7.53 0.19 -5.47
C MET A 50 -7.23 0.06 -3.98
N HIS A 51 -6.21 0.76 -3.49
CA HIS A 51 -5.92 0.78 -2.06
C HIS A 51 -7.01 1.47 -1.25
N PHE A 52 -7.70 2.47 -1.81
CA PHE A 52 -8.88 3.08 -1.21
C PHE A 52 -10.01 2.07 -1.05
N LEU A 53 -10.28 1.28 -2.10
CA LEU A 53 -11.34 0.27 -2.08
C LEU A 53 -11.04 -0.90 -1.15
N ALA A 54 -9.78 -1.29 -1.06
CA ALA A 54 -9.31 -2.32 -0.15
C ALA A 54 -9.26 -1.86 1.31
N GLY A 55 -9.56 -0.59 1.59
CA GLY A 55 -9.51 -0.03 2.93
C GLY A 55 -8.10 0.21 3.48
N HIS A 56 -7.07 0.17 2.64
CA HIS A 56 -5.66 0.30 3.02
C HIS A 56 -5.28 1.76 3.34
N LEU A 57 -5.72 2.25 4.50
CA LEU A 57 -5.54 3.64 4.95
C LEU A 57 -4.07 4.11 4.87
N ASN A 58 -3.15 3.29 5.36
CA ASN A 58 -1.71 3.60 5.34
C ASN A 58 -1.15 3.70 3.90
N LEU A 59 -1.65 2.89 2.96
CA LEU A 59 -1.23 2.90 1.55
C LEU A 59 -1.92 3.98 0.72
N CYS A 60 -3.02 4.55 1.21
CA CYS A 60 -3.62 5.73 0.59
C CYS A 60 -2.82 7.01 0.90
N GLY A 61 -1.97 6.97 1.92
CA GLY A 61 -1.12 8.05 2.41
C GLY A 61 0.05 8.46 1.51
N THR A 62 -0.20 8.72 0.22
CA THR A 62 0.82 9.01 -0.80
C THR A 62 1.20 10.50 -0.89
N GLN A 63 0.46 11.38 -0.21
CA GLN A 63 0.53 12.83 -0.38
C GLN A 63 1.89 13.45 -0.05
N TRP A 64 2.66 12.86 0.87
CA TRP A 64 3.93 13.41 1.31
C TRP A 64 5.10 13.09 0.36
N ILE A 65 4.91 12.13 -0.55
CA ILE A 65 5.95 11.64 -1.45
C ILE A 65 6.39 12.73 -2.46
N PRO A 66 5.49 13.47 -3.15
CA PRO A 66 5.89 14.60 -3.99
C PRO A 66 6.67 15.68 -3.23
N LEU A 67 6.31 15.94 -1.97
CA LEU A 67 6.98 16.93 -1.12
C LEU A 67 8.43 16.50 -0.83
N PHE A 68 8.64 15.22 -0.52
CA PHE A 68 9.97 14.66 -0.34
C PHE A 68 10.82 14.79 -1.61
N PHE A 69 10.32 14.31 -2.76
CA PHE A 69 11.11 14.30 -3.99
C PHE A 69 11.39 15.71 -4.54
N ARG A 70 10.53 16.68 -4.27
CA ARG A 70 10.83 18.10 -4.51
C ARG A 70 12.10 18.51 -3.77
N GLY A 71 12.13 18.36 -2.46
CA GLY A 71 13.30 18.74 -1.64
C GLY A 71 14.53 17.92 -1.98
N TRP A 72 14.38 16.60 -2.16
CA TRP A 72 15.48 15.70 -2.51
C TRP A 72 16.14 16.07 -3.84
N PHE A 73 15.34 16.34 -4.88
CA PHE A 73 15.84 16.71 -6.20
C PHE A 73 16.57 18.06 -6.18
N GLU A 74 16.15 18.99 -5.33
CA GLU A 74 16.84 20.27 -5.11
C GLU A 74 18.18 20.04 -4.40
N LEU A 75 18.20 19.23 -3.32
CA LEU A 75 19.42 18.92 -2.55
C LEU A 75 20.52 18.24 -3.37
N ILE A 76 20.18 17.27 -4.24
CA ILE A 76 21.16 16.59 -5.08
C ILE A 76 21.66 17.44 -6.26
N ARG A 77 21.07 18.62 -6.50
CA ARG A 77 21.47 19.59 -7.54
C ARG A 77 21.84 20.95 -6.93
N PRO A 78 22.87 21.03 -6.07
CA PRO A 78 23.21 22.24 -5.31
C PRO A 78 23.59 23.44 -6.18
N GLU A 79 24.00 23.22 -7.44
CA GLU A 79 24.35 24.30 -8.38
C GLU A 79 23.11 25.02 -8.93
N GLN A 80 21.96 24.36 -8.92
CA GLN A 80 20.66 24.90 -9.39
C GLN A 80 19.77 25.34 -8.22
N ASP A 81 20.11 24.94 -6.99
CA ASP A 81 19.35 25.26 -5.80
C ASP A 81 19.80 26.60 -5.20
N THR A 82 18.89 27.56 -5.20
CA THR A 82 19.13 28.89 -4.61
C THR A 82 18.78 28.95 -3.13
N GLN A 83 18.13 27.92 -2.56
CA GLN A 83 17.56 27.95 -1.20
C GLN A 83 17.66 26.59 -0.46
N PRO A 84 18.88 26.07 -0.22
CA PRO A 84 19.12 24.72 0.34
C PRO A 84 18.47 24.48 1.72
N LYS A 85 18.17 25.54 2.48
CA LYS A 85 17.42 25.43 3.74
C LYS A 85 15.98 24.99 3.50
N ARG A 86 15.30 25.54 2.50
CA ARG A 86 13.90 25.19 2.18
C ARG A 86 13.82 23.78 1.59
N SER A 87 14.76 23.43 0.72
CA SER A 87 14.90 22.09 0.13
C SER A 87 15.06 21.02 1.21
N ALA A 88 15.91 21.28 2.21
CA ALA A 88 16.09 20.41 3.37
C ALA A 88 14.81 20.24 4.20
N VAL A 89 14.03 21.31 4.42
CA VAL A 89 12.75 21.25 5.14
C VAL A 89 11.72 20.42 4.37
N PHE A 90 11.57 20.62 3.06
CA PHE A 90 10.63 19.84 2.26
C PHE A 90 10.99 18.36 2.22
N ALA A 91 12.28 18.03 2.05
CA ALA A 91 12.75 16.65 2.11
C ALA A 91 12.52 16.04 3.50
N ALA A 92 12.83 16.76 4.58
CA ALA A 92 12.69 16.24 5.94
C ALA A 92 11.23 16.02 6.34
N LEU A 93 10.35 16.98 6.05
CA LEU A 93 8.92 16.85 6.32
C LEU A 93 8.28 15.76 5.46
N GLY A 94 8.60 15.72 4.15
CA GLY A 94 8.10 14.68 3.27
C GLY A 94 8.52 13.27 3.73
N LEU A 95 9.77 13.10 4.15
CA LEU A 95 10.27 11.84 4.70
C LEU A 95 9.59 11.46 6.01
N GLY A 96 9.60 12.37 6.99
CA GLY A 96 9.06 12.12 8.32
C GLY A 96 7.56 11.85 8.32
N LEU A 97 6.79 12.63 7.55
CA LEU A 97 5.34 12.41 7.43
C LEU A 97 5.01 11.12 6.66
N THR A 98 5.83 10.73 5.66
CA THR A 98 5.69 9.41 5.02
C THR A 98 5.96 8.29 6.02
N ALA A 99 7.00 8.40 6.85
CA ALA A 99 7.31 7.43 7.90
C ALA A 99 6.17 7.26 8.90
N LEU A 100 5.57 8.37 9.35
CA LEU A 100 4.41 8.36 10.24
C LEU A 100 3.13 7.80 9.59
N THR A 101 3.09 7.69 8.26
CA THR A 101 1.91 7.24 7.52
C THR A 101 2.04 5.78 7.06
N SER A 102 3.19 5.39 6.51
CA SER A 102 3.43 4.04 5.99
C SER A 102 4.92 3.70 5.94
N GLN A 103 5.29 2.66 6.67
CA GLN A 103 6.62 2.06 6.76
C GLN A 103 7.05 1.44 5.42
N TYR A 104 6.09 0.91 4.63
CA TYR A 104 6.33 0.44 3.26
C TYR A 104 6.89 1.56 2.39
N TYR A 105 6.12 2.65 2.23
CA TYR A 105 6.56 3.80 1.45
C TYR A 105 7.78 4.51 2.02
N PHE A 106 7.96 4.58 3.34
CA PHE A 106 9.18 5.12 3.92
C PHE A 106 10.42 4.33 3.46
N PHE A 107 10.43 3.01 3.67
CA PHE A 107 11.54 2.16 3.25
C PHE A 107 11.80 2.27 1.74
N MET A 108 10.74 2.15 0.93
CA MET A 108 10.85 2.18 -0.53
C MET A 108 11.30 3.55 -1.04
N MET A 109 10.85 4.65 -0.41
CA MET A 109 11.22 6.01 -0.76
C MET A 109 12.69 6.29 -0.44
N VAL A 110 13.16 5.91 0.77
CA VAL A 110 14.57 6.04 1.15
C VAL A 110 15.45 5.25 0.19
N PHE A 111 15.08 4.01 -0.10
CA PHE A 111 15.84 3.14 -0.98
C PHE A 111 15.90 3.70 -2.41
N THR A 112 14.76 4.12 -2.95
CA THR A 112 14.67 4.74 -4.29
C THR A 112 15.47 6.05 -4.35
N ALA A 113 15.35 6.91 -3.34
CA ALA A 113 16.09 8.16 -3.26
C ALA A 113 17.60 7.96 -3.16
N ALA A 114 18.03 6.97 -2.37
CA ALA A 114 19.44 6.60 -2.23
C ALA A 114 20.03 6.10 -3.55
N LEU A 115 19.31 5.24 -4.29
CA LEU A 115 19.75 4.78 -5.62
C LEU A 115 19.84 5.92 -6.63
N ILE A 116 18.83 6.80 -6.67
CA ILE A 116 18.85 8.00 -7.53
C ILE A 116 20.06 8.86 -7.18
N GLY A 117 20.28 9.13 -5.89
CA GLY A 117 21.40 9.94 -5.41
C GLY A 117 22.76 9.32 -5.74
N LEU A 118 22.91 8.01 -5.56
CA LEU A 118 24.12 7.25 -5.88
C LEU A 118 24.43 7.31 -7.38
N ILE A 119 23.48 6.93 -8.22
CA ILE A 119 23.65 6.92 -9.69
C ILE A 119 23.93 8.33 -10.19
N PHE A 120 23.20 9.33 -9.67
CA PHE A 120 23.44 10.73 -10.03
C PHE A 120 24.84 11.19 -9.62
N CYS A 121 25.28 10.88 -8.40
CA CYS A 121 26.61 11.21 -7.91
C CYS A 121 27.70 10.58 -8.78
N LEU A 122 27.57 9.29 -9.12
CA LEU A 122 28.49 8.58 -10.01
C LEU A 122 28.50 9.18 -11.42
N SER A 123 27.33 9.51 -11.98
CA SER A 123 27.22 10.15 -13.31
C SER A 123 27.93 11.50 -13.39
N GLN A 124 27.98 12.22 -12.27
CA GLN A 124 28.71 13.49 -12.12
C GLN A 124 30.16 13.30 -11.66
N ARG A 125 30.72 12.09 -11.76
CA ARG A 125 32.08 11.72 -11.32
C ARG A 125 32.36 12.16 -9.88
N CYS A 126 31.39 11.96 -9.00
CA CYS A 126 31.44 12.30 -7.58
C CYS A 126 31.73 13.78 -7.28
N ARG A 127 31.53 14.70 -8.23
CA ARG A 127 31.66 16.16 -8.00
C ARG A 127 30.72 16.66 -6.91
N LEU A 128 29.55 16.03 -6.78
CA LEU A 128 28.56 16.34 -5.74
C LEU A 128 29.17 16.23 -4.33
N LEU A 129 30.02 15.23 -4.08
CA LEU A 129 30.67 15.01 -2.79
C LEU A 129 31.71 16.08 -2.45
N LYS A 130 32.15 16.89 -3.43
CA LYS A 130 33.06 18.01 -3.20
C LYS A 130 32.31 19.32 -2.90
N ASN A 131 30.97 19.34 -3.05
CA ASN A 131 30.18 20.54 -2.92
C ASN A 131 29.77 20.79 -1.45
N ARG A 132 30.19 21.91 -0.87
CA ARG A 132 29.85 22.29 0.51
C ARG A 132 28.35 22.53 0.70
N THR A 133 27.66 23.08 -0.30
CA THR A 133 26.21 23.33 -0.26
C THR A 133 25.44 22.02 -0.15
N PHE A 134 25.88 20.96 -0.86
CA PHE A 134 25.30 19.63 -0.75
C PHE A 134 25.38 19.10 0.69
N TRP A 135 26.57 19.06 1.29
CA TRP A 135 26.75 18.54 2.65
C TRP A 135 26.00 19.35 3.71
N THR A 136 25.98 20.68 3.59
CA THR A 136 25.21 21.52 4.53
C THR A 136 23.70 21.36 4.36
N GLY A 137 23.21 21.14 3.14
CA GLY A 137 21.82 20.80 2.87
C GLY A 137 21.46 19.42 3.42
N LEU A 138 22.29 18.41 3.17
CA LEU A 138 22.12 17.04 3.64
C LEU A 138 22.13 16.96 5.17
N LEU A 139 23.07 17.64 5.84
CA LEU A 139 23.14 17.69 7.30
C LEU A 139 21.86 18.30 7.89
N ARG A 140 21.36 19.40 7.31
CA ARG A 140 20.09 20.01 7.75
C ARG A 140 18.92 19.06 7.54
N PHE A 141 18.86 18.40 6.38
CA PHE A 141 17.82 17.42 6.09
C PHE A 141 17.82 16.30 7.13
N VAL A 142 18.98 15.70 7.43
CA VAL A 142 19.10 14.64 8.44
C VAL A 142 18.65 15.13 9.81
N ILE A 143 19.17 16.27 10.29
CA ILE A 143 18.80 16.83 11.60
C ILE A 143 17.29 17.08 11.70
N LEU A 144 16.68 17.62 10.65
CA LEU A 144 15.24 17.93 10.63
C LEU A 144 14.37 16.67 10.48
N ALA A 145 14.85 15.63 9.81
CA ALA A 145 14.11 14.39 9.60
C ALA A 145 14.12 13.48 10.84
N ILE A 146 15.21 13.48 11.61
CA ILE A 146 15.42 12.57 12.75
C ILE A 146 14.23 12.52 13.71
N PRO A 147 13.65 13.63 14.22
CA PRO A 147 12.59 13.55 15.22
C PRO A 147 11.36 12.79 14.73
N LEU A 148 10.91 13.04 13.50
CA LEU A 148 9.72 12.40 12.94
C LEU A 148 10.01 10.93 12.54
N VAL A 149 11.18 10.67 11.95
CA VAL A 149 11.59 9.31 11.59
C VAL A 149 11.80 8.46 12.83
N ALA A 150 12.41 9.01 13.89
CA ALA A 150 12.58 8.33 15.16
C ALA A 150 11.23 8.00 15.80
N LEU A 151 10.29 8.97 15.83
CA LEU A 151 8.95 8.75 16.34
C LEU A 151 8.22 7.63 15.57
N ALA A 152 8.36 7.60 14.24
CA ALA A 152 7.73 6.60 13.39
C ALA A 152 8.36 5.22 13.51
N GLU A 153 9.70 5.12 13.51
CA GLU A 153 10.41 3.86 13.28
C GLU A 153 10.96 3.20 14.56
N ILE A 154 11.16 3.94 15.66
CA ILE A 154 11.67 3.34 16.92
C ILE A 154 10.78 2.18 17.41
N PRO A 155 9.44 2.29 17.44
CA PRO A 155 8.59 1.17 17.85
C PRO A 155 8.77 -0.08 16.97
N PHE A 156 8.97 0.14 15.67
CA PHE A 156 9.18 -0.93 14.70
C PHE A 156 10.55 -1.60 14.89
N LEU A 157 11.59 -0.82 15.16
CA LEU A 157 12.92 -1.34 15.48
C LEU A 157 12.94 -2.11 16.81
N MET A 158 12.22 -1.64 17.83
CA MET A 158 12.07 -2.36 19.11
C MET A 158 11.35 -3.70 18.90
N LEU A 159 10.24 -3.70 18.17
CA LEU A 159 9.50 -4.92 17.85
C LEU A 159 10.33 -5.88 17.00
N ALA A 160 11.12 -5.39 16.04
CA ALA A 160 12.06 -6.21 15.27
C ALA A 160 13.16 -6.82 16.16
N GLY A 161 13.70 -6.06 17.11
CA GLY A 161 14.69 -6.53 18.09
C GLY A 161 14.15 -7.62 19.02
N GLN A 162 12.84 -7.67 19.23
CA GLN A 162 12.15 -8.72 20.00
C GLN A 162 11.72 -9.93 19.14
N GLY A 163 12.06 -9.95 17.84
CA GLY A 163 11.64 -11.00 16.92
C GLY A 163 10.19 -10.88 16.44
N GLY A 164 9.47 -9.82 16.81
CA GLY A 164 8.07 -9.56 16.41
C GLY A 164 7.89 -9.12 14.95
N MET A 165 8.95 -9.13 14.16
CA MET A 165 8.90 -8.93 12.70
C MET A 165 9.68 -10.04 11.99
N PRO A 166 9.13 -11.25 11.86
CA PRO A 166 9.76 -12.31 11.06
C PRO A 166 9.90 -11.90 9.58
N ASP A 167 10.88 -12.50 8.91
CA ASP A 167 11.05 -12.37 7.47
C ASP A 167 9.89 -13.03 6.71
N ARG A 168 9.57 -12.49 5.54
CA ARG A 168 8.58 -13.07 4.64
C ARG A 168 9.19 -14.21 3.86
N SER A 169 8.37 -15.18 3.48
CA SER A 169 8.79 -16.23 2.57
C SER A 169 9.08 -15.65 1.19
N TRP A 170 10.05 -16.25 0.49
CA TRP A 170 10.32 -15.89 -0.91
C TRP A 170 9.07 -16.09 -1.78
N TYR A 171 8.27 -17.14 -1.53
CA TYR A 171 7.02 -17.36 -2.24
C TYR A 171 6.07 -16.14 -2.16
N SER A 172 5.94 -15.55 -0.97
CA SER A 172 5.14 -14.34 -0.80
C SER A 172 5.74 -13.15 -1.56
N ALA A 173 7.05 -12.96 -1.50
CA ALA A 173 7.71 -11.86 -2.21
C ALA A 173 7.64 -11.98 -3.73
N SER A 174 7.77 -13.21 -4.24
CA SER A 174 7.60 -13.54 -5.64
C SER A 174 6.16 -13.31 -6.07
N MET A 175 5.16 -13.83 -5.35
CA MET A 175 3.74 -13.57 -5.62
C MET A 175 3.43 -12.07 -5.76
N TYR A 176 4.05 -11.23 -4.93
CA TYR A 176 3.87 -9.78 -5.02
C TYR A 176 4.97 -9.02 -5.80
N SER A 177 5.57 -9.67 -6.80
CA SER A 177 6.45 -9.06 -7.80
C SER A 177 5.64 -8.62 -9.02
N ALA A 178 5.92 -7.43 -9.56
CA ALA A 178 5.18 -6.88 -10.69
C ALA A 178 5.60 -7.54 -12.01
N GLY A 179 4.63 -7.74 -12.90
CA GLY A 179 4.87 -8.02 -14.31
C GLY A 179 4.85 -6.75 -15.17
N LEU A 180 5.37 -6.84 -16.40
CA LEU A 180 5.32 -5.72 -17.34
C LEU A 180 3.87 -5.30 -17.66
N THR A 181 2.97 -6.27 -17.74
CA THR A 181 1.54 -6.10 -18.01
C THR A 181 0.85 -5.20 -16.97
N ASP A 182 1.35 -5.15 -15.74
CA ASP A 182 0.76 -4.36 -14.64
C ASP A 182 0.82 -2.86 -14.89
N PHE A 183 1.82 -2.41 -15.65
CA PHE A 183 2.04 -1.00 -15.96
C PHE A 183 1.27 -0.52 -17.20
N PHE A 184 0.86 -1.43 -18.09
CA PHE A 184 0.27 -1.08 -19.39
C PHE A 184 -1.21 -1.43 -19.54
N LEU A 185 -1.73 -2.32 -18.73
CA LEU A 185 -3.15 -2.68 -18.78
C LEU A 185 -3.95 -1.79 -17.81
N PRO A 186 -5.09 -1.21 -18.26
CA PRO A 186 -5.98 -0.45 -17.40
C PRO A 186 -6.41 -1.24 -16.15
N ALA A 187 -6.89 -0.51 -15.15
CA ALA A 187 -7.45 -1.13 -13.95
C ALA A 187 -8.65 -2.02 -14.27
N THR A 188 -8.83 -3.09 -13.49
CA THR A 188 -9.98 -4.02 -13.63
C THR A 188 -11.33 -3.37 -13.30
N ASN A 189 -11.32 -2.20 -12.67
CA ASN A 189 -12.52 -1.40 -12.48
C ASN A 189 -12.66 -0.29 -13.53
N HIS A 190 -11.86 -0.22 -14.59
CA HIS A 190 -11.94 0.88 -15.56
C HIS A 190 -13.30 0.88 -16.28
N PHE A 191 -13.94 2.04 -16.44
CA PHE A 191 -15.33 2.14 -16.93
C PHE A 191 -15.58 1.47 -18.30
N LEU A 192 -14.65 1.62 -19.24
CA LEU A 192 -14.72 1.06 -20.59
C LEU A 192 -14.04 -0.31 -20.73
N TRP A 193 -12.84 -0.47 -20.17
CA TRP A 193 -11.97 -1.63 -20.44
C TRP A 193 -12.05 -2.76 -19.41
N LYS A 194 -12.85 -2.62 -18.33
CA LYS A 194 -12.93 -3.62 -17.25
C LYS A 194 -13.17 -5.05 -17.74
N ASP A 195 -14.11 -5.25 -18.68
CA ASP A 195 -14.52 -6.58 -19.11
C ASP A 195 -13.44 -7.20 -20.01
N LEU A 196 -12.86 -6.41 -20.91
CA LEU A 196 -11.74 -6.84 -21.75
C LEU A 196 -10.54 -7.25 -20.89
N VAL A 197 -10.14 -6.41 -19.92
CA VAL A 197 -8.99 -6.68 -19.07
C VAL A 197 -9.27 -7.86 -18.14
N GLY A 198 -10.42 -7.88 -17.47
CA GLY A 198 -10.77 -8.91 -16.49
C GLY A 198 -11.00 -10.30 -17.09
N GLN A 199 -11.41 -10.39 -18.36
CA GLN A 199 -11.63 -11.69 -19.03
C GLN A 199 -10.38 -12.27 -19.69
N HIS A 200 -9.42 -11.43 -20.10
CA HIS A 200 -8.28 -11.86 -20.92
C HIS A 200 -6.94 -11.85 -20.18
N PHE A 201 -6.86 -11.19 -19.02
CA PHE A 201 -5.62 -11.04 -18.26
C PHE A 201 -5.84 -11.47 -16.81
N ASN A 202 -4.84 -12.14 -16.24
CA ASN A 202 -4.88 -12.49 -14.83
C ASN A 202 -4.70 -11.22 -14.01
N ARG A 203 -5.72 -10.90 -13.21
CA ARG A 203 -5.77 -9.73 -12.33
C ARG A 203 -6.20 -10.11 -10.92
N ASP A 204 -5.86 -11.31 -10.46
CA ASP A 204 -6.22 -11.78 -9.12
C ASP A 204 -5.65 -10.87 -8.02
N LEU A 205 -4.45 -10.32 -8.26
CA LEU A 205 -3.82 -9.31 -7.41
C LEU A 205 -4.29 -7.88 -7.72
N TRP A 206 -5.57 -7.69 -8.00
CA TRP A 206 -6.14 -6.40 -8.45
C TRP A 206 -5.80 -5.21 -7.54
N ILE A 207 -5.61 -5.44 -6.23
CA ILE A 207 -5.25 -4.37 -5.29
C ILE A 207 -3.82 -3.88 -5.55
N GLU A 208 -2.86 -4.79 -5.56
CA GLU A 208 -1.44 -4.48 -5.58
C GLU A 208 -0.91 -4.26 -7.02
N ALA A 209 -1.41 -5.05 -7.97
CA ALA A 209 -0.91 -5.11 -9.35
C ALA A 209 -1.56 -4.07 -10.29
N THR A 210 -2.42 -3.19 -9.76
CA THR A 210 -2.99 -2.06 -10.52
C THR A 210 -1.99 -0.91 -10.58
N LEU A 211 -0.95 -1.09 -11.40
CA LEU A 211 0.15 -0.13 -11.60
C LEU A 211 0.03 0.62 -12.93
N TYR A 212 -1.19 0.74 -13.47
CA TYR A 212 -1.43 1.34 -14.78
C TYR A 212 -0.90 2.77 -14.87
N VAL A 213 0.01 3.01 -15.81
CA VAL A 213 0.69 4.30 -15.99
C VAL A 213 -0.22 5.36 -16.62
N GLY A 214 -1.23 4.94 -17.39
CA GLY A 214 -2.03 5.82 -18.24
C GLY A 214 -1.35 6.08 -19.57
N ILE A 215 -2.06 5.81 -20.67
CA ILE A 215 -1.51 6.01 -22.01
C ILE A 215 -1.24 7.49 -22.28
N PHE A 216 -2.12 8.39 -21.84
CA PHE A 216 -1.95 9.82 -22.09
C PHE A 216 -0.90 10.44 -21.17
N ALA A 217 -0.79 9.98 -19.92
CA ALA A 217 0.26 10.40 -19.00
C ALA A 217 1.64 9.98 -19.53
N LEU A 218 1.79 8.72 -19.96
CA LEU A 218 3.01 8.23 -20.57
C LEU A 218 3.36 8.98 -21.86
N ALA A 219 2.38 9.21 -22.75
CA ALA A 219 2.59 9.94 -23.99
C ALA A 219 3.10 11.37 -23.75
N LEU A 220 2.53 12.07 -22.77
CA LEU A 220 3.00 13.40 -22.36
C LEU A 220 4.42 13.36 -21.79
N ALA A 221 4.73 12.38 -20.94
CA ALA A 221 6.07 12.24 -20.37
C ALA A 221 7.12 11.97 -21.46
N VAL A 222 6.82 11.07 -22.40
CA VAL A 222 7.68 10.77 -23.56
C VAL A 222 7.83 12.00 -24.45
N TYR A 223 6.75 12.72 -24.76
CA TYR A 223 6.81 13.97 -25.53
C TYR A 223 7.71 15.01 -24.86
N GLY A 224 7.56 15.20 -23.55
CA GLY A 224 8.40 16.08 -22.73
C GLY A 224 9.87 15.69 -22.77
N PHE A 225 10.17 14.39 -22.69
CA PHE A 225 11.53 13.89 -22.80
C PHE A 225 12.12 14.19 -24.19
N ILE A 226 11.39 13.91 -25.27
CA ILE A 226 11.86 14.14 -26.65
C ILE A 226 12.09 15.65 -26.91
N LYS A 227 11.18 16.50 -26.42
CA LYS A 227 11.23 17.97 -26.62
C LYS A 227 11.97 18.73 -25.51
N ARG A 228 12.74 18.04 -24.68
CA ARG A 228 13.53 18.67 -23.61
C ARG A 228 14.60 19.59 -24.18
N ASN A 229 14.84 20.72 -23.51
CA ASN A 229 15.97 21.60 -23.82
C ASN A 229 17.23 21.19 -23.02
N ASN A 230 18.36 21.82 -23.34
CA ASN A 230 19.63 21.55 -22.66
C ASN A 230 19.56 21.83 -21.14
N SER A 231 18.82 22.84 -20.70
CA SER A 231 18.70 23.17 -19.27
C SER A 231 17.94 22.11 -18.47
N GLN A 232 17.06 21.34 -19.11
CA GLN A 232 16.29 20.27 -18.49
C GLN A 232 16.96 18.88 -18.56
N LYS A 233 18.11 18.74 -19.23
CA LYS A 233 18.77 17.43 -19.41
C LYS A 233 19.01 16.71 -18.08
N THR A 234 19.59 17.41 -17.10
CA THR A 234 19.89 16.86 -15.77
C THR A 234 18.62 16.39 -15.05
N LEU A 235 17.54 17.18 -15.11
CA LEU A 235 16.27 16.82 -14.48
C LEU A 235 15.68 15.56 -15.11
N TRP A 236 15.66 15.47 -16.44
CA TRP A 236 15.17 14.28 -17.15
C TRP A 236 16.03 13.05 -16.88
N THR A 237 17.35 13.18 -16.75
CA THR A 237 18.21 12.07 -16.33
C THR A 237 17.80 11.56 -14.95
N ILE A 238 17.57 12.45 -13.98
CA ILE A 238 17.15 12.05 -12.62
C ILE A 238 15.77 11.38 -12.65
N LEU A 239 14.80 11.94 -13.38
CA LEU A 239 13.46 11.37 -13.53
C LEU A 239 13.48 9.98 -14.18
N LEU A 240 14.26 9.81 -15.25
CA LEU A 240 14.39 8.52 -15.94
C LEU A 240 15.10 7.49 -15.06
N THR A 241 16.19 7.87 -14.40
CA THR A 241 16.88 7.00 -13.45
C THR A 241 15.92 6.56 -12.34
N GLY A 242 15.16 7.50 -11.75
CA GLY A 242 14.18 7.18 -10.73
C GLY A 242 13.09 6.24 -11.23
N THR A 243 12.55 6.48 -12.43
CA THR A 243 11.53 5.62 -13.05
C THR A 243 12.07 4.21 -13.29
N ILE A 244 13.27 4.10 -13.87
CA ILE A 244 13.90 2.80 -14.17
C ILE A 244 14.25 2.04 -12.89
N CYS A 245 14.83 2.70 -11.89
CA CYS A 245 15.11 2.08 -10.59
C CYS A 245 13.83 1.58 -9.93
N ALA A 246 12.77 2.39 -9.90
CA ALA A 246 11.49 2.02 -9.34
C ALA A 246 10.87 0.81 -10.08
N LEU A 247 10.92 0.78 -11.42
CA LEU A 247 10.43 -0.35 -12.22
C LEU A 247 11.21 -1.64 -11.94
N ILE A 248 12.55 -1.57 -11.92
CA ILE A 248 13.39 -2.74 -11.64
C ILE A 248 13.10 -3.30 -10.24
N LEU A 249 12.89 -2.43 -9.25
CA LEU A 249 12.55 -2.85 -7.89
C LEU A 249 11.12 -3.38 -7.78
N ALA A 250 10.18 -2.81 -8.56
CA ALA A 250 8.78 -3.26 -8.61
C ALA A 250 8.66 -4.65 -9.22
N PHE A 251 9.48 -4.97 -10.23
CA PHE A 251 9.56 -6.33 -10.79
C PHE A 251 10.06 -7.36 -9.76
N GLY A 252 10.58 -6.94 -8.62
CA GLY A 252 10.78 -7.80 -7.45
C GLY A 252 11.81 -8.90 -7.65
N THR A 253 11.51 -10.11 -7.18
CA THR A 253 12.50 -11.19 -7.07
C THR A 253 12.70 -11.97 -8.35
N ASP A 254 11.69 -12.05 -9.21
CA ASP A 254 11.72 -12.87 -10.41
C ASP A 254 10.77 -12.29 -11.46
N LEU A 255 10.99 -12.68 -12.73
CA LEU A 255 10.26 -12.10 -13.85
C LEU A 255 8.84 -12.64 -13.90
N HIS A 256 7.86 -11.74 -13.94
CA HIS A 256 6.44 -12.06 -14.06
C HIS A 256 5.86 -11.59 -15.40
N TRP A 257 4.92 -12.36 -15.93
CA TRP A 257 4.11 -12.02 -17.10
C TRP A 257 2.65 -12.38 -16.84
N ASN A 258 1.74 -11.41 -16.97
CA ASN A 258 0.31 -11.61 -16.76
C ASN A 258 0.00 -12.30 -15.42
N GLY A 259 0.51 -11.76 -14.31
CA GLY A 259 0.29 -12.30 -12.96
C GLY A 259 1.05 -13.58 -12.61
N GLU A 260 1.74 -14.21 -13.57
CA GLU A 260 2.42 -15.50 -13.36
C GLU A 260 3.93 -15.41 -13.51
N GLN A 261 4.66 -16.29 -12.80
CA GLN A 261 6.11 -16.41 -12.91
C GLN A 261 6.51 -16.91 -14.31
N VAL A 262 7.44 -16.20 -14.96
CA VAL A 262 8.09 -16.70 -16.16
C VAL A 262 9.11 -17.76 -15.77
N ARG A 263 8.80 -19.02 -16.11
CA ARG A 263 9.66 -20.18 -15.83
C ARG A 263 10.37 -20.66 -17.08
N VAL A 264 11.68 -20.87 -16.97
CA VAL A 264 12.54 -21.37 -18.05
C VAL A 264 13.02 -22.79 -17.74
N GLN A 265 13.26 -23.56 -18.80
CA GLN A 265 13.79 -24.92 -18.67
C GLN A 265 15.19 -24.88 -18.05
N LEU A 266 15.40 -25.66 -16.99
CA LEU A 266 16.72 -25.83 -16.40
C LEU A 266 17.59 -26.72 -17.31
N PRO A 267 18.87 -26.39 -17.52
CA PRO A 267 19.82 -27.32 -18.11
C PRO A 267 19.84 -28.66 -17.35
N ALA A 268 19.96 -29.79 -18.06
CA ALA A 268 19.86 -31.13 -17.47
C ALA A 268 20.78 -31.36 -16.26
N PHE A 269 22.00 -30.79 -16.29
CA PHE A 269 22.95 -30.89 -15.18
C PHE A 269 22.49 -30.17 -13.90
N LEU A 270 21.63 -29.15 -14.02
CA LEU A 270 21.04 -28.43 -12.89
C LEU A 270 19.72 -29.06 -12.42
N GLN A 271 19.01 -29.79 -13.27
CA GLN A 271 17.75 -30.44 -12.89
C GLN A 271 17.94 -31.41 -11.74
N THR A 272 19.02 -32.21 -11.78
CA THR A 272 19.37 -33.15 -10.70
C THR A 272 19.71 -32.45 -9.39
N GLN A 273 20.32 -31.26 -9.46
CA GLN A 273 20.71 -30.49 -8.27
C GLN A 273 19.54 -29.76 -7.62
N PHE A 274 18.62 -29.23 -8.43
CA PHE A 274 17.47 -28.45 -7.95
C PHE A 274 16.19 -29.28 -7.78
N GLY A 275 16.18 -30.54 -8.22
CA GLY A 275 14.99 -31.40 -8.16
C GLY A 275 13.82 -30.87 -8.98
N ALA A 276 14.10 -30.04 -9.99
CA ALA A 276 13.09 -29.36 -10.79
C ALA A 276 13.54 -29.29 -12.26
N ASP A 277 12.57 -29.43 -13.17
CA ASP A 277 12.73 -29.29 -14.60
C ASP A 277 12.71 -27.81 -15.04
N LYS A 278 12.04 -26.94 -14.28
CA LYS A 278 11.93 -25.50 -14.56
C LYS A 278 12.32 -24.64 -13.36
N THR A 279 12.82 -23.44 -13.64
CA THR A 279 13.13 -22.42 -12.63
C THR A 279 12.57 -21.06 -13.02
N PRO A 280 12.09 -20.23 -12.09
CA PRO A 280 11.77 -18.84 -12.38
C PRO A 280 13.02 -18.08 -12.83
N VAL A 281 12.85 -17.07 -13.70
CA VAL A 281 13.94 -16.19 -14.11
C VAL A 281 14.23 -15.19 -12.99
N PRO A 282 15.36 -15.29 -12.28
CA PRO A 282 15.64 -14.41 -11.15
C PRO A 282 15.94 -12.99 -11.61
N LEU A 283 15.49 -12.00 -10.83
CA LEU A 283 15.78 -10.59 -11.02
C LEU A 283 16.69 -10.04 -9.90
N PRO A 284 17.30 -8.86 -10.07
CA PRO A 284 18.17 -8.28 -9.05
C PRO A 284 17.52 -8.11 -7.67
N GLY A 285 16.19 -7.96 -7.61
CA GLY A 285 15.46 -7.89 -6.35
C GLY A 285 15.55 -9.16 -5.51
N LEU A 286 15.86 -10.33 -6.08
CA LEU A 286 16.12 -11.56 -5.31
C LEU A 286 17.35 -11.43 -4.41
N LEU A 287 18.40 -10.77 -4.90
CA LEU A 287 19.61 -10.52 -4.11
C LEU A 287 19.33 -9.53 -2.97
N LEU A 288 18.56 -8.49 -3.26
CA LEU A 288 18.12 -7.54 -2.23
C LEU A 288 17.27 -8.24 -1.18
N PHE A 289 16.32 -9.07 -1.59
CA PHE A 289 15.46 -9.83 -0.69
C PHE A 289 16.25 -10.78 0.22
N LYS A 290 17.27 -11.46 -0.32
CA LYS A 290 18.08 -12.40 0.47
C LYS A 290 19.09 -11.74 1.40
N TYR A 291 19.67 -10.61 1.00
CA TYR A 291 20.89 -10.09 1.66
C TYR A 291 20.77 -8.67 2.17
N PHE A 292 19.85 -7.85 1.67
CA PHE A 292 19.74 -6.46 2.10
C PHE A 292 18.92 -6.35 3.38
N PRO A 293 19.42 -5.69 4.44
CA PRO A 293 18.71 -5.59 5.72
C PRO A 293 17.29 -5.06 5.56
N PHE A 294 16.35 -5.68 6.28
CA PHE A 294 14.91 -5.34 6.29
C PHE A 294 14.16 -5.53 4.96
N PHE A 295 14.83 -5.87 3.84
CA PHE A 295 14.15 -6.06 2.56
C PHE A 295 13.23 -7.29 2.60
N ALA A 296 13.65 -8.38 3.26
CA ALA A 296 12.83 -9.58 3.46
C ALA A 296 11.59 -9.35 4.35
N LYS A 297 11.51 -8.24 5.10
CA LYS A 297 10.30 -7.87 5.85
C LYS A 297 9.18 -7.37 4.92
N GLN A 298 9.54 -6.92 3.72
CA GLN A 298 8.62 -6.42 2.71
C GLN A 298 8.22 -7.56 1.77
N ARG A 299 6.93 -7.95 1.77
CA ARG A 299 6.43 -8.93 0.78
C ARG A 299 6.05 -8.27 -0.54
N ALA A 300 5.42 -7.09 -0.49
CA ALA A 300 4.80 -6.48 -1.66
C ALA A 300 5.77 -5.58 -2.44
N LEU A 301 6.72 -6.19 -3.15
CA LEU A 301 7.76 -5.46 -3.89
C LEU A 301 7.19 -4.63 -5.04
N MET A 302 6.10 -5.06 -5.66
CA MET A 302 5.43 -4.31 -6.72
C MET A 302 5.02 -2.88 -6.34
N ARG A 303 4.87 -2.58 -5.04
CA ARG A 303 4.56 -1.22 -4.56
C ARG A 303 5.66 -0.20 -4.85
N PHE A 304 6.90 -0.64 -5.17
CA PHE A 304 7.91 0.26 -5.75
C PHE A 304 7.42 0.91 -7.05
N GLY A 305 6.45 0.32 -7.74
CA GLY A 305 5.81 0.86 -8.94
C GLY A 305 5.16 2.23 -8.71
N LEU A 306 4.71 2.54 -7.48
CA LEU A 306 4.20 3.88 -7.14
C LEU A 306 5.21 5.00 -7.46
N PHE A 307 6.51 4.75 -7.25
CA PHE A 307 7.54 5.74 -7.55
C PHE A 307 7.76 5.92 -9.05
N ALA A 308 7.61 4.85 -9.84
CA ALA A 308 7.61 4.97 -11.30
C ALA A 308 6.42 5.83 -11.77
N LEU A 309 5.22 5.57 -11.23
CA LEU A 309 4.02 6.37 -11.51
C LEU A 309 4.19 7.84 -11.12
N LEU A 310 4.77 8.12 -9.94
CA LEU A 310 5.11 9.47 -9.48
C LEU A 310 6.01 10.21 -10.48
N PHE A 311 7.12 9.59 -10.90
CA PHE A 311 8.07 10.23 -11.81
C PHE A 311 7.50 10.41 -13.22
N VAL A 312 6.68 9.46 -13.70
CA VAL A 312 5.95 9.62 -14.97
C VAL A 312 4.94 10.76 -14.87
N ALA A 313 4.18 10.88 -13.78
CA ALA A 313 3.24 11.99 -13.57
C ALA A 313 3.96 13.36 -13.57
N CYS A 314 5.12 13.45 -12.89
CA CYS A 314 5.97 14.63 -12.90
C CYS A 314 6.48 14.95 -14.32
N GLY A 315 6.98 13.93 -15.04
CA GLY A 315 7.41 14.04 -16.43
C GLY A 315 6.29 14.46 -17.38
N ALA A 316 5.07 13.96 -17.18
CA ALA A 316 3.89 14.30 -17.97
C ALA A 316 3.51 15.77 -17.82
N GLY A 317 3.57 16.33 -16.60
CA GLY A 317 3.37 17.76 -16.40
C GLY A 317 4.45 18.63 -17.08
N ILE A 318 5.72 18.21 -17.04
CA ILE A 318 6.80 18.88 -17.78
C ILE A 318 6.56 18.80 -19.29
N GLY A 319 6.11 17.64 -19.79
CA GLY A 319 5.76 17.45 -21.19
C GLY A 319 4.56 18.26 -21.64
N TYR A 320 3.53 18.37 -20.79
CA TYR A 320 2.41 19.28 -21.01
C TYR A 320 2.89 20.74 -21.10
N ASN A 321 3.81 21.16 -20.23
CA ASN A 321 4.39 22.51 -20.31
C ASN A 321 5.05 22.78 -21.67
N ARG A 322 5.74 21.78 -22.24
CA ARG A 322 6.31 21.86 -23.59
C ARG A 322 5.26 21.90 -24.69
N LEU A 323 4.12 21.25 -24.47
CA LEU A 323 3.04 21.22 -25.45
C LEU A 323 2.36 22.60 -25.58
N ILE A 324 2.26 23.33 -24.47
CA ILE A 324 1.62 24.65 -24.43
C ILE A 324 2.60 25.82 -24.63
N GLU A 325 3.90 25.54 -24.73
CA GLU A 325 4.92 26.54 -24.99
C GLU A 325 4.60 27.28 -26.31
N ASN A 326 4.67 28.61 -26.29
CA ASN A 326 4.36 29.50 -27.42
C ASN A 326 2.91 29.49 -27.92
N ARG A 327 1.95 28.97 -27.13
CA ARG A 327 0.52 29.03 -27.46
C ARG A 327 -0.16 30.27 -26.88
N SER A 328 -1.22 30.75 -27.52
CA SER A 328 -2.07 31.81 -26.97
C SER A 328 -2.85 31.31 -25.75
N LEU A 329 -3.29 32.22 -24.88
CA LEU A 329 -4.04 31.85 -23.66
C LEU A 329 -5.30 31.01 -23.97
N GLN A 330 -6.01 31.32 -25.07
CA GLN A 330 -7.18 30.55 -25.50
C GLN A 330 -6.80 29.12 -25.91
N GLN A 331 -5.72 28.96 -26.66
CA GLN A 331 -5.21 27.64 -27.04
C GLN A 331 -4.76 26.84 -25.82
N VAL A 332 -4.10 27.48 -24.84
CA VAL A 332 -3.73 26.82 -23.58
C VAL A 332 -4.97 26.31 -22.84
N LYS A 333 -6.05 27.10 -22.75
CA LYS A 333 -7.31 26.66 -22.12
C LYS A 333 -7.92 25.45 -22.83
N VAL A 334 -7.96 25.46 -24.16
CA VAL A 334 -8.49 24.34 -24.94
C VAL A 334 -7.63 23.09 -24.75
N VAL A 335 -6.31 23.21 -24.91
CA VAL A 335 -5.37 22.09 -24.71
C VAL A 335 -5.46 21.56 -23.28
N PHE A 336 -5.60 22.43 -22.28
CA PHE A 336 -5.80 22.05 -20.88
C PHE A 336 -7.06 21.20 -20.68
N LEU A 337 -8.20 21.66 -21.20
CA LEU A 337 -9.48 20.96 -21.08
C LEU A 337 -9.44 19.60 -21.78
N VAL A 338 -8.90 19.55 -23.00
CA VAL A 338 -8.78 18.32 -23.77
C VAL A 338 -7.87 17.32 -23.08
N VAL A 339 -6.66 17.75 -22.69
CA VAL A 339 -5.69 16.86 -22.03
C VAL A 339 -6.22 16.38 -20.68
N THR A 340 -6.77 17.27 -19.86
CA THR A 340 -7.34 16.89 -18.56
C THR A 340 -8.52 15.93 -18.74
N GLY A 341 -9.40 16.18 -19.71
CA GLY A 341 -10.51 15.29 -20.03
C GLY A 341 -10.05 13.89 -20.45
N LEU A 342 -9.05 13.81 -21.33
CA LEU A 342 -8.46 12.52 -21.74
C LEU A 342 -7.82 11.79 -20.55
N LEU A 343 -7.10 12.49 -19.68
CA LEU A 343 -6.49 11.90 -18.48
C LEU A 343 -7.53 11.40 -17.48
N VAL A 344 -8.60 12.16 -17.26
CA VAL A 344 -9.69 11.74 -16.38
C VAL A 344 -10.36 10.49 -16.95
N LEU A 345 -10.62 10.46 -18.26
CA LEU A 345 -11.20 9.28 -18.93
C LEU A 345 -10.27 8.06 -18.84
N ASP A 346 -8.95 8.23 -18.99
CA ASP A 346 -7.95 7.16 -18.93
C ASP A 346 -7.92 6.42 -17.58
N PHE A 347 -8.25 7.14 -16.50
CA PHE A 347 -8.26 6.62 -15.13
C PHE A 347 -9.66 6.48 -14.55
N PHE A 348 -10.71 6.67 -15.35
CA PHE A 348 -12.07 6.74 -14.84
C PHE A 348 -12.55 5.35 -14.41
N PRO A 349 -12.86 5.14 -13.11
CA PRO A 349 -13.40 3.87 -12.67
C PRO A 349 -14.88 3.74 -13.09
N SER A 350 -15.33 2.51 -13.25
CA SER A 350 -16.74 2.16 -13.36
C SER A 350 -17.46 2.57 -12.07
N LEU A 351 -18.69 3.06 -12.19
CA LEU A 351 -19.52 3.38 -11.03
C LEU A 351 -19.61 2.18 -10.10
N GLN A 352 -19.22 2.37 -8.85
CA GLN A 352 -19.15 1.31 -7.85
C GLN A 352 -20.45 1.17 -7.07
N LYS A 353 -20.62 -0.03 -6.51
CA LYS A 353 -21.73 -0.45 -5.64
C LYS A 353 -21.81 0.39 -4.34
N PRO A 354 -22.97 0.41 -3.65
CA PRO A 354 -23.31 1.44 -2.66
C PRO A 354 -22.37 1.47 -1.44
N MET A 355 -22.36 2.62 -0.77
CA MET A 355 -21.62 2.82 0.48
C MET A 355 -21.93 1.71 1.49
N ALA A 356 -20.89 1.19 2.14
CA ALA A 356 -21.09 0.27 3.26
C ALA A 356 -21.86 1.01 4.36
N ILE A 357 -22.97 0.41 4.80
CA ILE A 357 -23.69 0.88 5.97
C ILE A 357 -22.95 0.32 7.18
N ILE A 358 -22.34 1.21 7.94
CA ILE A 358 -21.57 0.85 9.13
C ILE A 358 -22.44 1.17 10.34
N GLN A 359 -22.96 0.13 10.99
CA GLN A 359 -23.79 0.23 12.19
C GLN A 359 -23.63 -1.05 13.04
N PRO A 360 -23.81 -0.95 14.37
CA PRO A 360 -23.83 -2.13 15.23
C PRO A 360 -25.05 -3.02 14.91
N ARG A 361 -24.92 -4.32 15.11
CA ARG A 361 -26.04 -5.27 15.04
C ARG A 361 -26.88 -5.20 16.31
N ALA A 362 -28.03 -5.88 16.31
CA ALA A 362 -28.87 -5.97 17.50
C ALA A 362 -28.12 -6.64 18.67
N VAL A 363 -27.40 -7.73 18.39
CA VAL A 363 -26.54 -8.41 19.38
C VAL A 363 -25.46 -7.50 19.97
N ASP A 364 -24.84 -6.62 19.18
CA ASP A 364 -23.78 -5.73 19.67
C ASP A 364 -24.32 -4.69 20.66
N ASN A 365 -25.50 -4.12 20.35
CA ASN A 365 -26.19 -3.22 21.26
C ASN A 365 -26.65 -3.93 22.54
N TRP A 366 -27.09 -5.19 22.41
CA TRP A 366 -27.48 -6.00 23.57
C TRP A 366 -26.27 -6.35 24.44
N LEU A 367 -25.16 -6.79 23.85
CA LEU A 367 -23.90 -7.09 24.56
C LEU A 367 -23.38 -5.86 25.32
N ALA A 368 -23.50 -4.65 24.76
CA ALA A 368 -23.13 -3.41 25.43
C ALA A 368 -23.87 -3.19 26.78
N THR A 369 -25.06 -3.80 26.94
CA THR A 369 -25.84 -3.73 28.20
C THR A 369 -25.46 -4.81 29.22
N GLN A 370 -24.74 -5.85 28.78
CA GLN A 370 -24.29 -6.93 29.66
C GLN A 370 -23.06 -6.51 30.48
N PRO A 371 -22.77 -7.16 31.61
CA PRO A 371 -21.56 -6.92 32.39
C PRO A 371 -20.26 -6.97 31.56
N ALA A 372 -19.32 -6.06 31.83
CA ALA A 372 -18.08 -5.90 31.06
C ALA A 372 -16.98 -6.90 31.46
N ASP A 373 -17.23 -7.74 32.47
CA ASP A 373 -16.36 -8.79 32.96
C ASP A 373 -16.41 -10.01 32.04
N GLY A 374 -15.50 -9.99 31.08
CA GLY A 374 -15.04 -11.20 30.39
C GLY A 374 -15.08 -11.12 28.88
N ALA A 375 -14.28 -11.98 28.28
CA ALA A 375 -14.01 -11.96 26.86
C ALA A 375 -15.15 -12.57 26.04
N LEU A 376 -15.34 -12.01 24.85
CA LEU A 376 -16.22 -12.48 23.80
C LEU A 376 -15.41 -13.30 22.78
N MET A 377 -15.94 -14.47 22.41
CA MET A 377 -15.42 -15.30 21.32
C MET A 377 -16.52 -15.55 20.30
N ARG A 378 -16.20 -15.43 19.01
CA ARG A 378 -17.09 -15.80 17.92
C ARG A 378 -16.90 -17.27 17.53
N LEU A 379 -17.99 -17.94 17.14
CA LEU A 379 -17.99 -19.28 16.56
C LEU A 379 -18.54 -19.25 15.14
N PRO A 380 -17.85 -19.90 14.18
CA PRO A 380 -16.61 -20.68 14.33
C PRO A 380 -15.39 -19.83 14.69
N PHE A 381 -14.38 -20.42 15.34
CA PHE A 381 -13.26 -19.66 15.92
C PHE A 381 -12.49 -18.83 14.88
N GLU A 382 -12.45 -19.28 13.62
CA GLU A 382 -11.85 -18.57 12.48
C GLU A 382 -12.45 -17.17 12.26
N LEU A 383 -13.68 -16.90 12.70
CA LEU A 383 -14.30 -15.57 12.64
C LEU A 383 -13.67 -14.55 13.60
N ASN A 384 -12.84 -14.99 14.56
CA ASN A 384 -12.07 -14.10 15.41
C ASN A 384 -10.83 -13.53 14.69
N ASP A 385 -10.54 -13.99 13.46
CA ASP A 385 -9.47 -13.42 12.61
C ASP A 385 -9.96 -12.21 11.81
N ASP A 386 -11.28 -12.03 11.74
CA ASP A 386 -11.90 -10.99 10.93
C ASP A 386 -11.82 -9.61 11.60
N GLN A 387 -11.49 -8.59 10.81
CA GLN A 387 -11.47 -7.19 11.25
C GLN A 387 -12.84 -6.71 11.70
N TYR A 388 -13.92 -7.30 11.17
CA TYR A 388 -15.27 -6.94 11.54
C TYR A 388 -15.53 -7.17 13.04
N GLY A 389 -15.11 -8.31 13.60
CA GLY A 389 -15.24 -8.60 15.03
C GLY A 389 -14.51 -7.58 15.91
N THR A 390 -13.27 -7.22 15.53
CA THR A 390 -12.50 -6.16 16.21
C THR A 390 -13.17 -4.79 16.08
N TYR A 391 -13.80 -4.49 14.96
CA TYR A 391 -14.51 -3.23 14.77
C TYR A 391 -15.74 -3.13 15.69
N LEU A 392 -16.46 -4.23 15.89
CA LEU A 392 -17.67 -4.26 16.72
C LEU A 392 -17.40 -4.02 18.21
N THR A 393 -16.16 -4.20 18.68
CA THR A 393 -15.78 -3.86 20.05
C THR A 393 -15.86 -2.36 20.34
N LEU A 394 -15.93 -1.50 19.31
CA LEU A 394 -16.22 -0.08 19.47
C LEU A 394 -17.65 0.20 19.96
N TYR A 395 -18.54 -0.79 19.86
CA TYR A 395 -19.94 -0.69 20.29
C TYR A 395 -20.23 -1.53 21.53
N ASN A 396 -19.83 -2.81 21.51
CA ASN A 396 -20.13 -3.73 22.60
C ASN A 396 -19.15 -3.61 23.79
N GLU A 397 -18.00 -2.95 23.58
CA GLU A 397 -16.93 -2.73 24.56
C GLU A 397 -16.43 -4.01 25.26
N LYS A 398 -16.66 -5.18 24.67
CA LYS A 398 -16.20 -6.46 25.24
C LYS A 398 -14.72 -6.68 24.92
N PRO A 399 -13.92 -7.15 25.89
CA PRO A 399 -12.66 -7.81 25.58
C PRO A 399 -12.92 -8.93 24.58
N PHE A 400 -12.02 -9.15 23.64
CA PHE A 400 -12.15 -10.23 22.65
C PHE A 400 -10.93 -11.13 22.72
N ILE A 401 -11.12 -12.40 22.35
CA ILE A 401 -10.00 -13.31 22.09
C ILE A 401 -9.80 -13.44 20.58
N GLY A 402 -8.54 -13.40 20.15
CA GLY A 402 -8.23 -13.30 18.72
C GLY A 402 -8.03 -11.88 18.26
N GLY A 403 -8.17 -11.64 16.96
CA GLY A 403 -7.94 -10.35 16.32
C GLY A 403 -7.32 -10.49 14.93
N PHE A 404 -7.51 -9.47 14.09
CA PHE A 404 -6.89 -9.45 12.78
C PHE A 404 -5.37 -9.27 12.90
N PHE A 405 -4.64 -10.38 12.78
CA PHE A 405 -3.20 -10.39 12.82
C PHE A 405 -2.56 -10.75 11.48
N ASN A 406 -3.24 -10.40 10.38
CA ASN A 406 -2.85 -10.32 8.97
C ASN A 406 -1.45 -10.86 8.59
N ALA A 407 -0.45 -10.32 9.27
CA ALA A 407 0.96 -10.44 9.01
C ALA A 407 1.75 -11.14 10.13
N PHE A 408 1.33 -11.00 11.39
CA PHE A 408 2.09 -11.34 12.61
C PHE A 408 1.13 -11.66 13.78
N PRO A 409 0.58 -12.88 13.86
CA PRO A 409 -0.22 -13.32 15.01
C PRO A 409 0.58 -13.22 16.32
N PRO A 410 -0.01 -12.71 17.40
CA PRO A 410 0.63 -12.67 18.69
C PRO A 410 0.83 -14.10 19.20
N SER A 411 1.79 -14.26 20.11
CA SER A 411 2.04 -15.55 20.75
C SER A 411 0.76 -16.13 21.35
N GLN A 412 -0.04 -15.33 22.05
CA GLN A 412 -1.29 -15.81 22.65
C GLN A 412 -2.20 -16.50 21.62
N TYR A 413 -2.49 -15.84 20.49
CA TYR A 413 -3.36 -16.38 19.46
C TYR A 413 -2.84 -17.73 18.92
N LEU A 414 -1.53 -17.80 18.62
CA LEU A 414 -0.91 -19.04 18.14
C LEU A 414 -1.03 -20.21 19.13
N HIS A 415 -1.04 -19.94 20.44
CA HIS A 415 -1.16 -20.99 21.45
C HIS A 415 -2.60 -21.46 21.66
N ILE A 416 -3.59 -20.59 21.44
CA ILE A 416 -5.00 -20.91 21.73
C ILE A 416 -5.75 -21.43 20.49
N HIS A 417 -5.24 -21.16 19.28
CA HIS A 417 -5.93 -21.40 18.01
C HIS A 417 -6.46 -22.83 17.86
N ASP A 418 -5.59 -23.84 17.96
CA ASP A 418 -5.97 -25.22 17.69
C ASP A 418 -7.00 -25.73 18.71
N THR A 419 -6.82 -25.38 19.98
CA THR A 419 -7.74 -25.75 21.06
C THR A 419 -9.10 -25.06 20.92
N MET A 420 -9.12 -23.77 20.59
CA MET A 420 -10.38 -23.00 20.45
C MET A 420 -11.11 -23.28 19.14
N SER A 421 -10.41 -23.68 18.08
CA SER A 421 -11.04 -24.13 16.83
C SER A 421 -11.91 -25.37 17.03
N GLY A 422 -11.58 -26.20 18.02
CA GLY A 422 -12.36 -27.37 18.42
C GLY A 422 -13.44 -27.10 19.47
N PHE A 423 -13.73 -25.84 19.82
CA PHE A 423 -14.70 -25.50 20.87
C PHE A 423 -16.13 -25.98 20.51
N PRO A 424 -16.92 -26.52 21.45
CA PRO A 424 -16.60 -26.80 22.87
C PRO A 424 -15.98 -28.18 23.11
N SER A 425 -15.01 -28.24 24.02
CA SER A 425 -14.43 -29.45 24.62
C SER A 425 -14.01 -29.18 26.07
N GLN A 426 -13.75 -30.23 26.86
CA GLN A 426 -13.23 -30.04 28.23
C GLN A 426 -11.92 -29.26 28.27
N GLU A 427 -11.07 -29.41 27.25
CA GLU A 427 -9.81 -28.68 27.14
C GLU A 427 -10.04 -27.22 26.80
N SER A 428 -10.91 -26.94 25.83
CA SER A 428 -11.22 -25.57 25.41
C SER A 428 -11.99 -24.79 26.46
N LEU A 429 -12.84 -25.43 27.27
CA LEU A 429 -13.52 -24.80 28.40
C LEU A 429 -12.55 -24.42 29.53
N LYS A 430 -11.59 -25.28 29.87
CA LYS A 430 -10.52 -24.93 30.81
C LYS A 430 -9.65 -23.79 30.31
N LEU A 431 -9.44 -23.72 29.00
CA LEU A 431 -8.70 -22.62 28.40
C LEU A 431 -9.53 -21.33 28.41
N ALA A 432 -10.84 -21.42 28.14
CA ALA A 432 -11.77 -20.30 28.20
C ALA A 432 -11.80 -19.66 29.60
N GLU A 433 -11.85 -20.47 30.65
CA GLU A 433 -11.76 -20.02 32.05
C GLU A 433 -10.45 -19.24 32.30
N LYS A 434 -9.31 -19.75 31.82
CA LYS A 434 -8.01 -19.07 31.93
C LYS A 434 -7.94 -17.75 31.16
N LEU A 435 -8.68 -17.65 30.06
CA LEU A 435 -8.77 -16.43 29.25
C LEU A 435 -9.85 -15.46 29.77
N ASN A 436 -10.52 -15.80 30.87
CA ASN A 436 -11.63 -15.03 31.43
C ASN A 436 -12.73 -14.80 30.37
N MET A 437 -13.10 -15.85 29.63
CA MET A 437 -14.12 -15.80 28.59
C MET A 437 -15.50 -16.03 29.20
N THR A 438 -16.44 -15.13 28.90
CA THR A 438 -17.80 -15.16 29.45
C THR A 438 -18.83 -15.37 28.34
N TYR A 439 -18.62 -14.74 27.18
CA TYR A 439 -19.62 -14.71 26.11
C TYR A 439 -19.13 -15.47 24.87
N ILE A 440 -20.01 -16.27 24.31
CA ILE A 440 -19.79 -16.99 23.05
C ILE A 440 -20.85 -16.54 22.05
N GLU A 441 -20.41 -16.02 20.92
CA GLU A 441 -21.26 -15.55 19.83
C GLU A 441 -21.27 -16.57 18.70
N LEU A 442 -22.36 -17.32 18.55
CA LEU A 442 -22.58 -18.27 17.46
C LEU A 442 -23.18 -17.54 16.24
N GLU A 443 -22.37 -17.39 15.18
CA GLU A 443 -22.67 -16.58 13.99
C GLU A 443 -23.49 -17.36 12.96
N THR A 444 -24.74 -17.67 13.30
CA THR A 444 -25.59 -18.59 12.52
C THR A 444 -25.79 -18.16 11.05
N ALA A 445 -26.09 -16.88 10.79
CA ALA A 445 -26.34 -16.40 9.44
C ALA A 445 -25.06 -16.34 8.59
N GLU A 446 -23.93 -15.96 9.19
CA GLU A 446 -22.64 -15.93 8.49
C GLU A 446 -22.15 -17.34 8.17
N MET A 447 -22.36 -18.30 9.06
CA MET A 447 -22.07 -19.72 8.82
C MET A 447 -22.80 -20.26 7.59
N ILE A 448 -24.10 -19.95 7.48
CA ILE A 448 -24.94 -20.37 6.34
C ILE A 448 -24.50 -19.66 5.06
N ARG A 449 -24.30 -18.33 5.13
CA ARG A 449 -23.92 -17.50 3.98
C ARG A 449 -22.57 -17.92 3.39
N SER A 450 -21.60 -18.22 4.25
CA SER A 450 -20.24 -18.60 3.88
C SER A 450 -20.06 -20.12 3.73
N ASN A 451 -21.15 -20.90 3.86
CA ASN A 451 -21.21 -22.34 3.64
C ASN A 451 -20.13 -23.11 4.43
N PHE A 452 -20.04 -22.84 5.74
CA PHE A 452 -19.13 -23.54 6.63
C PHE A 452 -19.44 -25.05 6.67
N ALA A 453 -18.39 -25.87 6.88
CA ALA A 453 -18.51 -27.33 6.86
C ALA A 453 -19.40 -27.87 7.99
N ILE A 454 -19.35 -27.22 9.17
CA ILE A 454 -20.18 -27.55 10.33
C ILE A 454 -21.37 -26.60 10.32
N GLN A 455 -22.58 -27.13 10.50
CA GLN A 455 -23.81 -26.34 10.52
C GLN A 455 -24.08 -25.78 11.92
N PRO A 456 -24.77 -24.62 12.04
CA PRO A 456 -25.04 -23.98 13.32
C PRO A 456 -25.74 -24.90 14.34
N GLU A 457 -26.67 -25.73 13.89
CA GLU A 457 -27.45 -26.64 14.75
C GLU A 457 -26.59 -27.73 15.38
N GLU A 458 -25.48 -28.10 14.74
CA GLU A 458 -24.53 -29.06 15.33
C GLU A 458 -23.71 -28.40 16.44
N ILE A 459 -23.28 -27.14 16.25
CA ILE A 459 -22.55 -26.39 17.27
C ILE A 459 -23.44 -26.12 18.47
N GLU A 460 -24.69 -25.69 18.24
CA GLU A 460 -25.69 -25.48 19.29
C GLU A 460 -25.88 -26.72 20.18
N LYS A 461 -26.11 -27.90 19.58
CA LYS A 461 -26.22 -29.16 20.33
C LYS A 461 -24.98 -29.47 21.15
N ARG A 462 -23.79 -29.14 20.65
CA ARG A 462 -22.54 -29.32 21.39
C ARG A 462 -22.48 -28.35 22.57
N LEU A 463 -22.82 -27.08 22.38
CA LEU A 463 -22.83 -26.08 23.45
C LEU A 463 -23.81 -26.47 24.57
N GLU A 464 -25.02 -26.90 24.21
CA GLU A 464 -26.03 -27.40 25.15
C GLU A 464 -25.55 -28.65 25.91
N ALA A 465 -24.85 -29.58 25.25
CA ALA A 465 -24.30 -30.77 25.90
C ALA A 465 -23.23 -30.46 26.96
N PHE A 466 -22.60 -29.29 26.89
CA PHE A 466 -21.67 -28.78 27.90
C PHE A 466 -22.34 -27.86 28.95
N ASN A 467 -23.68 -27.79 28.98
CA ASN A 467 -24.48 -26.96 29.88
C ASN A 467 -24.19 -25.45 29.77
N LEU A 468 -23.84 -24.98 28.57
CA LEU A 468 -23.72 -23.53 28.32
C LEU A 468 -25.11 -22.91 28.17
N GLU A 469 -25.35 -21.79 28.85
CA GLU A 469 -26.67 -21.16 28.89
C GLU A 469 -26.87 -20.23 27.71
N LYS A 470 -27.98 -20.38 26.99
CA LYS A 470 -28.36 -19.44 25.93
C LYS A 470 -29.00 -18.20 26.55
N ILE A 471 -28.38 -17.04 26.35
CA ILE A 471 -28.76 -15.77 26.97
C ILE A 471 -29.35 -14.75 25.97
N TYR A 472 -29.11 -14.94 24.66
CA TYR A 472 -29.64 -14.09 23.60
C TYR A 472 -29.78 -14.84 22.28
N GLN A 473 -30.74 -14.43 21.46
CA GLN A 473 -30.91 -14.92 20.09
C GLN A 473 -31.63 -13.88 19.22
N ASP A 474 -31.09 -13.63 18.03
CA ASP A 474 -31.76 -12.90 16.94
C ASP A 474 -31.72 -13.70 15.63
N GLU A 475 -32.03 -13.05 14.50
CA GLU A 475 -32.03 -13.70 13.17
C GLU A 475 -30.63 -14.02 12.64
N GLU A 476 -29.59 -13.37 13.18
CA GLU A 476 -28.20 -13.49 12.72
C GLU A 476 -27.36 -14.35 13.66
N VAL A 477 -27.59 -14.25 14.97
CA VAL A 477 -26.65 -14.69 16.01
C VAL A 477 -27.34 -15.27 17.24
N ILE A 478 -26.69 -16.23 17.90
CA ILE A 478 -27.05 -16.74 19.22
C ILE A 478 -25.91 -16.48 20.20
N VAL A 479 -26.19 -15.96 21.40
CA VAL A 479 -25.16 -15.78 22.45
C VAL A 479 -25.35 -16.79 23.56
N TYR A 480 -24.25 -17.42 23.96
CA TYR A 480 -24.14 -18.30 25.12
C TYR A 480 -23.24 -17.70 26.19
N GLU A 481 -23.54 -18.02 27.45
CA GLU A 481 -22.73 -17.68 28.62
C GLU A 481 -21.96 -18.90 29.12
N ILE A 482 -20.71 -18.68 29.53
CA ILE A 482 -19.94 -19.63 30.33
C ILE A 482 -20.19 -19.30 31.82
N PRO A 483 -20.76 -20.23 32.60
CA PRO A 483 -21.14 -19.99 34.00
C PRO A 483 -19.97 -19.91 34.98
#